data_AF-A0AA49FMI7-F1
#
_entry.id   AF-A0AA49FMI7-F1
#
_cell.length_a   1.000
_cell.length_b   1.000
_cell.length_c   1.000
_cell.angle_alpha   90.00
_cell.angle_beta   90.00
_cell.angle_gamma   90.00
#
_symmetry.space_group_name_H-M   'P 1'
#
loop_
_entity.id
_entity.type
_entity.pdbx_description
1 polymer ?
#
loop_
_entity_poly.entity_id
_entity_poly.type
_entity_poly.pdbx_seq_one_letter_code
_entity_poly.pdbx_strand_id
1 'polypeptide(L)'
;MEVCHEQSEEKSAGMMDTLSVSTCAEDDGQYATQWKWRRGNANMPSSGGTITTRVSAKYSDDQVILAELGAIHHLLCVVQVQGTNRLGNGLAIEASCGAIRKAVAKGTLKKDAAGRTDKPHVALFSQFLATKFFEASISVVTPGRWALTQPRVVQNYEIVLDDPPMASIKSDAGNIVVSRHALNRFVERFVAAEQITAGQVLVDVPDLKWTRAWRILETIVPQSRQVVIPRSEWQRIVRKYGQDTLAMYHADSMNVFIVKREWFGLVMVTAIRDSDYNRIVPKLPTYAGGRLIHQVS
;
A
#
# COMPACT_ATOMS: atom_id res chain seq x y z
N MET A 1 31.73 12.62 -32.22
CA MET A 1 31.31 13.84 -31.50
C MET A 1 29.83 13.68 -31.27
N GLU A 2 29.48 12.93 -30.23
CA GLU A 2 28.09 12.62 -29.86
C GLU A 2 28.04 12.74 -28.34
N VAL A 3 27.42 13.82 -27.88
CA VAL A 3 27.13 14.09 -26.48
C VAL A 3 25.64 14.41 -26.42
N CYS A 4 25.03 14.02 -25.30
CA CYS A 4 23.70 14.41 -24.83
C CYS A 4 22.54 13.45 -25.14
N HIS A 5 22.47 12.36 -24.37
CA HIS A 5 21.18 11.76 -23.98
C HIS A 5 21.05 11.47 -22.47
N GLU A 6 21.97 11.95 -21.62
CA GLU A 6 21.90 11.74 -20.16
C GLU A 6 21.17 12.86 -19.37
N GLN A 7 20.70 13.93 -20.02
CA GLN A 7 20.11 15.08 -19.30
C GLN A 7 18.60 14.98 -19.01
N SER A 8 17.93 13.87 -19.35
CA SER A 8 16.47 13.74 -19.13
C SER A 8 16.05 13.04 -17.84
N GLU A 9 16.93 12.28 -17.17
CA GLU A 9 16.59 11.61 -15.90
C GLU A 9 16.86 12.50 -14.67
N GLU A 10 17.71 13.51 -14.77
CA GLU A 10 18.06 14.41 -13.65
C GLU A 10 16.99 15.48 -13.34
N LYS A 11 16.06 15.76 -14.27
CA LYS A 11 15.08 16.86 -14.13
C LYS A 11 13.84 16.53 -13.27
N SER A 12 13.63 15.27 -12.87
CA SER A 12 12.53 14.87 -11.96
C SER A 12 12.96 14.78 -10.49
N ALA A 13 14.27 14.84 -10.22
CA ALA A 13 14.82 14.70 -8.87
C ALA A 13 14.61 15.94 -7.96
N GLY A 14 14.13 17.06 -8.50
CA GLY A 14 13.83 18.26 -7.72
C GLY A 14 12.38 18.29 -7.23
N MET A 15 12.16 18.06 -5.92
CA MET A 15 10.92 18.28 -5.11
C MET A 15 10.31 17.06 -4.42
N MET A 16 10.96 15.89 -4.35
CA MET A 16 10.40 14.79 -3.54
C MET A 16 10.65 15.00 -2.05
N ASP A 17 9.64 14.75 -1.23
CA ASP A 17 9.85 14.63 0.20
C ASP A 17 10.49 13.27 0.49
N THR A 18 11.49 13.25 1.37
CA THR A 18 12.30 12.05 1.65
C THR A 18 12.16 11.64 3.10
N LEU A 19 11.67 10.41 3.30
CA LEU A 19 11.87 9.67 4.54
C LEU A 19 13.14 8.85 4.38
N SER A 20 14.13 9.12 5.20
CA SER A 20 15.27 8.24 5.30
C SER A 20 15.12 7.43 6.60
N VAL A 21 15.53 6.16 6.57
CA VAL A 21 15.72 5.30 7.76
C VAL A 21 17.03 4.49 7.70
N SER A 22 17.63 4.22 8.86
CA SER A 22 18.78 3.33 9.01
C SER A 22 18.68 2.54 10.31
N THR A 23 18.73 1.22 10.22
CA THR A 23 18.48 0.31 11.35
C THR A 23 19.71 -0.50 11.71
N CYS A 24 20.03 -0.53 12.99
CA CYS A 24 21.07 -1.38 13.57
C CYS A 24 20.50 -2.24 14.70
N ALA A 25 21.08 -3.44 14.86
CA ALA A 25 20.81 -4.27 16.03
C ALA A 25 21.51 -3.68 17.25
N GLU A 26 20.86 -3.77 18.41
CA GLU A 26 21.42 -3.45 19.72
C GLU A 26 21.70 -4.74 20.50
N ASP A 27 22.52 -4.65 21.55
CA ASP A 27 22.99 -5.80 22.34
C ASP A 27 21.85 -6.54 23.08
N ASP A 28 20.70 -5.88 23.27
CA ASP A 28 19.56 -6.35 24.06
C ASP A 28 18.49 -7.10 23.24
N GLY A 29 18.80 -7.47 22.00
CA GLY A 29 17.79 -8.04 21.07
C GLY A 29 16.75 -7.01 20.59
N GLN A 30 17.05 -5.72 20.80
CA GLN A 30 16.29 -4.59 20.29
C GLN A 30 16.94 -4.05 19.01
N TYR A 31 16.18 -3.29 18.25
CA TYR A 31 16.64 -2.68 17.01
C TYR A 31 16.42 -1.18 17.05
N ALA A 32 17.48 -0.40 16.86
CA ALA A 32 17.39 1.05 16.77
C ALA A 32 17.34 1.49 15.31
N THR A 33 16.23 2.11 14.93
CA THR A 33 16.08 2.76 13.62
C THR A 33 16.22 4.27 13.78
N GLN A 34 17.33 4.81 13.29
CA GLN A 34 17.48 6.25 13.11
C GLN A 34 16.66 6.70 11.90
N TRP A 35 15.97 7.83 12.02
CA TRP A 35 15.14 8.35 10.94
C TRP A 35 15.25 9.85 10.80
N LYS A 36 14.97 10.33 9.58
CA LYS A 36 14.90 11.76 9.26
C LYS A 36 13.88 12.00 8.17
N TRP A 37 13.15 13.10 8.29
CA TRP A 37 12.17 13.57 7.33
C TRP A 37 12.60 14.90 6.72
N ARG A 38 12.81 14.90 5.41
CA ARG A 38 13.21 16.08 4.62
C ARG A 38 12.10 16.44 3.66
N ARG A 39 11.72 17.72 3.63
CA ARG A 39 10.76 18.23 2.65
C ARG A 39 11.51 18.78 1.44
N GLY A 40 11.22 18.26 0.25
CA GLY A 40 11.94 18.60 -0.98
C GLY A 40 13.46 18.72 -0.77
N ASN A 41 14.02 19.83 -1.25
CA ASN A 41 15.45 20.11 -1.15
C ASN A 41 15.85 20.90 0.12
N ALA A 42 15.06 20.83 1.19
CA ALA A 42 15.39 21.55 2.43
C ALA A 42 16.79 21.13 2.93
N ASN A 43 17.65 22.11 3.27
CA ASN A 43 19.03 21.85 3.71
C ASN A 43 19.11 20.98 4.97
N MET A 44 18.15 21.15 5.89
CA MET A 44 18.08 20.39 7.14
C MET A 44 16.79 19.55 7.19
N PRO A 45 16.83 18.35 7.80
CA PRO A 45 15.61 17.58 8.09
C PRO A 45 14.66 18.38 8.99
N SER A 46 13.37 18.32 8.68
CA SER A 46 12.33 18.98 9.48
C SER A 46 12.04 18.23 10.78
N SER A 47 12.12 16.91 10.76
CA SER A 47 12.02 16.05 11.95
C SER A 47 12.93 14.83 11.81
N GLY A 48 13.21 14.17 12.93
CA GLY A 48 14.01 12.95 12.98
C GLY A 48 14.19 12.46 14.41
N GLY A 49 14.91 11.36 14.58
CA GLY A 49 15.18 10.77 15.90
C GLY A 49 15.43 9.27 15.79
N THR A 50 15.12 8.55 16.87
CA THR A 50 15.31 7.10 16.96
C THR A 50 14.01 6.38 17.27
N ILE A 51 13.77 5.25 16.60
CA ILE A 51 12.72 4.30 16.95
C ILE A 51 13.37 3.03 17.48
N THR A 52 13.11 2.72 18.75
CA THR A 52 13.50 1.43 19.33
C THR A 52 12.41 0.41 19.06
N THR A 53 12.76 -0.67 18.37
CA THR A 53 11.83 -1.71 17.92
C THR A 53 12.15 -3.03 18.57
N ARG A 54 11.15 -3.66 19.21
CA ARG A 54 11.21 -5.05 19.64
C ARG A 54 10.46 -5.92 18.64
N VAL A 55 11.15 -6.84 17.98
CA VAL A 55 10.53 -7.79 17.06
C VAL A 55 10.14 -9.04 17.82
N SER A 56 8.88 -9.46 17.66
CA SER A 56 8.39 -10.67 18.32
C SER A 56 9.22 -11.90 17.95
N ALA A 57 9.47 -12.77 18.94
CA ALA A 57 10.25 -14.00 18.78
C ALA A 57 9.65 -14.98 17.76
N LYS A 58 8.39 -14.77 17.34
CA LYS A 58 7.75 -15.54 16.26
C LYS A 58 8.41 -15.34 14.89
N TYR A 59 9.19 -14.29 14.73
CA TYR A 59 10.01 -14.03 13.55
C TYR A 59 11.48 -14.25 13.90
N SER A 60 12.03 -15.41 13.58
CA SER A 60 13.44 -15.74 13.86
C SER A 60 14.40 -15.10 12.85
N ASP A 61 13.94 -14.88 11.62
CA ASP A 61 14.77 -14.42 10.51
C ASP A 61 14.47 -12.97 10.14
N ASP A 62 15.48 -12.28 9.62
CA ASP A 62 15.37 -10.93 9.04
C ASP A 62 14.86 -9.85 9.99
N GLN A 63 15.00 -10.05 11.31
CA GLN A 63 14.47 -9.14 12.33
C GLN A 63 14.90 -7.68 12.13
N VAL A 64 16.15 -7.41 11.69
CA VAL A 64 16.61 -6.04 11.34
C VAL A 64 15.76 -5.43 10.22
N ILE A 65 15.43 -6.21 9.19
CA ILE A 65 14.61 -5.77 8.05
C ILE A 65 13.17 -5.54 8.51
N LEU A 66 12.63 -6.43 9.36
CA LEU A 66 11.29 -6.28 9.92
C LEU A 66 11.18 -5.06 10.83
N ALA A 67 12.19 -4.81 11.66
CA ALA A 67 12.28 -3.62 12.49
C ALA A 67 12.29 -2.34 11.64
N GLU A 68 13.09 -2.30 10.57
CA GLU A 68 13.11 -1.16 9.64
C GLU A 68 11.75 -0.95 8.96
N LEU A 69 11.09 -2.02 8.51
CA LEU A 69 9.73 -1.95 7.95
C LEU A 69 8.70 -1.47 8.96
N GLY A 70 8.80 -1.93 10.22
CA GLY A 70 7.97 -1.49 11.33
C GLY A 70 8.15 0.00 11.63
N ALA A 71 9.39 0.48 11.65
CA ALA A 71 9.71 1.89 11.81
C ALA A 71 9.16 2.76 10.65
N ILE A 72 9.35 2.33 9.39
CA ILE A 72 8.78 3.02 8.22
C ILE A 72 7.24 3.08 8.33
N HIS A 73 6.59 1.97 8.69
CA HIS A 73 5.14 1.96 8.88
C HIS A 73 4.71 2.90 10.00
N HIS A 74 5.37 2.86 11.16
CA HIS A 74 5.03 3.73 12.27
C HIS A 74 5.10 5.21 11.86
N LEU A 75 6.17 5.62 11.18
CA LEU A 75 6.36 6.99 10.70
C LEU A 75 5.31 7.41 9.66
N LEU A 76 4.99 6.52 8.70
CA LEU A 76 4.10 6.86 7.59
C LEU A 76 2.61 6.65 7.87
N CYS A 77 2.24 5.66 8.66
CA CYS A 77 0.85 5.27 8.91
C CYS A 77 0.33 5.74 10.26
N VAL A 78 1.15 5.70 11.31
CA VAL A 78 0.75 5.99 12.69
C VAL A 78 1.01 7.46 13.02
N VAL A 79 2.26 7.89 12.94
CA VAL A 79 2.67 9.28 13.23
C VAL A 79 2.31 10.22 12.09
N GLN A 80 2.39 9.72 10.84
CA GLN A 80 2.13 10.50 9.63
C GLN A 80 3.03 11.74 9.54
N VAL A 81 4.34 11.56 9.69
CA VAL A 81 5.36 12.65 9.67
C VAL A 81 5.31 13.51 8.41
N GLN A 82 4.83 12.93 7.32
CA GLN A 82 4.64 13.55 6.01
C GLN A 82 3.34 14.37 5.89
N GLY A 83 2.48 14.34 6.91
CA GLY A 83 1.14 14.93 6.92
C GLY A 83 0.02 13.90 6.76
N THR A 84 -1.19 14.30 7.15
CA THR A 84 -2.36 13.43 7.16
C THR A 84 -2.76 12.99 5.76
N ASN A 85 -3.22 11.75 5.63
CA ASN A 85 -3.76 11.19 4.40
C ASN A 85 -2.78 11.20 3.21
N ARG A 86 -1.47 11.37 3.40
CA ARG A 86 -0.49 11.30 2.29
C ARG A 86 -0.32 9.86 1.79
N LEU A 87 -0.04 9.74 0.49
CA LEU A 87 0.19 8.48 -0.24
C LEU A 87 1.61 8.48 -0.82
N GLY A 88 1.94 7.50 -1.67
CA GLY A 88 3.29 7.33 -2.21
C GLY A 88 3.74 8.36 -3.25
N ASN A 89 2.85 9.18 -3.82
CA ASN A 89 3.27 10.17 -4.83
C ASN A 89 4.16 11.26 -4.21
N GLY A 90 5.23 11.61 -4.93
CA GLY A 90 6.21 12.60 -4.46
C GLY A 90 6.95 12.22 -3.18
N LEU A 91 6.93 10.94 -2.80
CA LEU A 91 7.62 10.39 -1.63
C LEU A 91 8.82 9.55 -2.06
N ALA A 92 9.98 9.84 -1.49
CA ALA A 92 11.17 9.00 -1.54
C ALA A 92 11.42 8.34 -0.18
N ILE A 93 11.79 7.05 -0.21
CA ILE A 93 12.17 6.27 0.96
C ILE A 93 13.60 5.78 0.77
N GLU A 94 14.50 6.26 1.61
CA GLU A 94 15.87 5.80 1.71
C GLU A 94 15.97 4.79 2.84
N ALA A 95 16.22 3.51 2.51
CA ALA A 95 16.31 2.43 3.48
C ALA A 95 17.74 1.90 3.59
N SER A 96 18.15 1.39 4.76
CA SER A 96 19.44 0.71 4.90
C SER A 96 19.38 -0.74 4.43
N CYS A 97 18.20 -1.36 4.52
CA CYS A 97 17.98 -2.76 4.17
C CYS A 97 17.59 -2.94 2.70
N GLY A 98 18.52 -3.42 1.87
CA GLY A 98 18.27 -3.64 0.44
C GLY A 98 17.18 -4.66 0.09
N ALA A 99 16.83 -5.55 1.04
CA ALA A 99 15.71 -6.48 0.91
C ALA A 99 14.36 -5.76 0.75
N ILE A 100 14.19 -4.58 1.38
CA ILE A 100 12.95 -3.78 1.30
C ILE A 100 12.69 -3.38 -0.15
N ARG A 101 13.71 -2.84 -0.83
CA ARG A 101 13.62 -2.46 -2.25
C ARG A 101 13.24 -3.64 -3.14
N LYS A 102 13.77 -4.83 -2.86
CA LYS A 102 13.47 -6.06 -3.62
C LYS A 102 12.01 -6.51 -3.41
N ALA A 103 11.52 -6.46 -2.18
CA ALA A 103 10.16 -6.86 -1.85
C ALA A 103 9.10 -5.99 -2.54
N VAL A 104 9.34 -4.68 -2.66
CA VAL A 104 8.38 -3.74 -3.28
C VAL A 104 8.58 -3.51 -4.78
N ALA A 105 9.53 -4.21 -5.41
CA ALA A 105 9.94 -3.91 -6.78
C ALA A 105 8.76 -3.87 -7.77
N LYS A 106 8.60 -2.74 -8.48
CA LYS A 106 7.45 -2.46 -9.35
C LYS A 106 7.38 -3.39 -10.58
N GLY A 107 8.54 -3.83 -11.12
CA GLY A 107 8.65 -4.71 -12.28
C GLY A 107 8.10 -6.14 -12.10
N THR A 108 7.62 -6.48 -10.90
CA THR A 108 7.12 -7.83 -10.55
C THR A 108 5.62 -8.01 -10.78
N LEU A 109 4.94 -7.04 -11.38
CA LEU A 109 3.50 -7.08 -11.69
C LEU A 109 3.08 -8.22 -12.63
N LYS A 110 4.02 -8.94 -13.28
CA LYS A 110 3.71 -9.80 -14.43
C LYS A 110 3.58 -11.30 -14.19
N LYS A 111 3.85 -11.89 -13.01
CA LYS A 111 3.57 -13.33 -12.80
C LYS A 111 2.92 -13.72 -11.47
N ASP A 112 3.42 -13.25 -10.33
CA ASP A 112 3.02 -13.87 -9.03
C ASP A 112 2.61 -12.88 -7.92
N ALA A 113 2.41 -11.58 -8.23
CA ALA A 113 1.95 -10.52 -7.31
C ALA A 113 2.76 -10.30 -6.01
N ALA A 114 3.75 -11.13 -5.68
CA ALA A 114 4.43 -11.17 -4.39
C ALA A 114 5.73 -10.35 -4.31
N GLY A 115 6.24 -9.81 -5.42
CA GLY A 115 7.62 -9.32 -5.45
C GLY A 115 8.60 -10.50 -5.39
N ARG A 116 9.75 -10.41 -6.06
CA ARG A 116 10.76 -11.49 -6.03
C ARG A 116 11.56 -11.43 -4.73
N THR A 117 10.90 -11.58 -3.59
CA THR A 117 11.57 -11.97 -2.37
C THR A 117 11.23 -13.42 -2.07
N ASP A 118 12.28 -14.20 -1.88
CA ASP A 118 12.30 -15.54 -1.32
C ASP A 118 11.86 -15.59 0.16
N LYS A 119 11.52 -14.42 0.74
CA LYS A 119 11.19 -14.21 2.15
C LYS A 119 9.74 -13.75 2.31
N PRO A 120 8.78 -14.68 2.47
CA PRO A 120 7.36 -14.36 2.57
C PRO A 120 7.01 -13.36 3.67
N HIS A 121 7.70 -13.41 4.80
CA HIS A 121 7.54 -12.46 5.91
C HIS A 121 7.93 -11.03 5.53
N VAL A 122 9.02 -10.84 4.77
CA VAL A 122 9.43 -9.51 4.29
C VAL A 122 8.41 -8.97 3.27
N ALA A 123 7.88 -9.82 2.38
CA ALA A 123 6.80 -9.42 1.47
C ALA A 123 5.55 -8.97 2.25
N LEU A 124 5.16 -9.73 3.28
CA LEU A 124 4.01 -9.43 4.12
C LEU A 124 4.19 -8.10 4.88
N PHE A 125 5.37 -7.86 5.45
CA PHE A 125 5.66 -6.63 6.20
C PHE A 125 5.83 -5.40 5.32
N SER A 126 6.16 -5.57 4.04
CA SER A 126 6.25 -4.48 3.07
C SER A 126 4.95 -4.22 2.30
N GLN A 127 3.86 -4.93 2.64
CA GLN A 127 2.58 -4.86 1.93
C GLN A 127 2.03 -3.43 1.86
N PHE A 128 2.18 -2.63 2.92
CA PHE A 128 1.73 -1.23 2.94
C PHE A 128 2.51 -0.34 1.95
N LEU A 129 3.80 -0.62 1.73
CA LEU A 129 4.62 0.04 0.71
C LEU A 129 4.24 -0.43 -0.69
N ALA A 130 3.92 -1.71 -0.85
CA ALA A 130 3.46 -2.29 -2.10
C ALA A 130 2.00 -1.91 -2.47
N THR A 131 1.34 -1.07 -1.66
CA THR A 131 -0.07 -0.68 -1.86
C THR A 131 -0.31 0.80 -1.59
N LYS A 132 -0.53 1.22 -0.34
CA LYS A 132 -0.81 2.62 0.04
C LYS A 132 0.28 3.58 -0.45
N PHE A 133 1.54 3.16 -0.37
CA PHE A 133 2.69 3.92 -0.83
C PHE A 133 3.32 3.36 -2.11
N PHE A 134 2.53 2.69 -2.96
CA PHE A 134 3.03 2.02 -4.17
C PHE A 134 3.83 2.94 -5.08
N GLU A 135 3.46 4.22 -5.16
CA GLU A 135 4.13 5.19 -6.04
C GLU A 135 5.45 5.71 -5.46
N ALA A 136 5.75 5.47 -4.18
CA ALA A 136 7.00 5.92 -3.56
C ALA A 136 8.23 5.35 -4.28
N SER A 137 9.28 6.16 -4.39
CA SER A 137 10.59 5.70 -4.81
C SER A 137 11.32 5.09 -3.61
N ILE A 138 11.95 3.93 -3.79
CA ILE A 138 12.71 3.30 -2.70
C ILE A 138 14.15 3.08 -3.16
N SER A 139 15.08 3.73 -2.46
CA SER A 139 16.53 3.61 -2.68
C SER A 139 17.20 2.99 -1.46
N VAL A 140 18.44 2.51 -1.64
CA VAL A 140 19.22 1.92 -0.55
C VAL A 140 20.38 2.84 -0.25
N VAL A 141 20.48 3.28 1.01
CA VAL A 141 21.59 4.11 1.49
C VAL A 141 22.51 3.24 2.32
N THR A 142 23.78 3.19 1.94
CA THR A 142 24.78 2.44 2.71
C THR A 142 25.01 3.10 4.06
N PRO A 143 25.25 2.33 5.14
CA PRO A 143 25.45 2.88 6.49
C PRO A 143 26.50 4.00 6.56
N GLY A 144 27.61 3.89 5.81
CA GLY A 144 28.65 4.92 5.77
C GLY A 144 28.28 6.21 5.03
N ARG A 145 27.19 6.21 4.24
CA ARG A 145 26.65 7.41 3.57
C ARG A 145 25.47 8.02 4.33
N TRP A 146 25.05 7.40 5.43
CA TRP A 146 24.02 7.93 6.27
C TRP A 146 24.54 9.11 7.09
N ALA A 147 24.39 10.32 6.55
CA ALA A 147 24.84 11.52 7.25
C ALA A 147 23.98 11.77 8.51
N LEU A 148 24.65 11.77 9.67
CA LEU A 148 24.12 12.27 10.95
C LEU A 148 23.89 13.77 10.79
N THR A 149 22.65 14.13 10.46
CA THR A 149 22.22 15.52 10.32
C THR A 149 21.19 15.77 11.40
N GLN A 150 21.41 16.81 12.21
CA GLN A 150 20.50 17.11 13.31
C GLN A 150 19.18 17.63 12.75
N PRO A 151 18.04 16.98 13.06
CA PRO A 151 16.74 17.46 12.62
C PRO A 151 16.32 18.69 13.42
N ARG A 152 15.45 19.52 12.84
CA ARG A 152 14.87 20.68 13.55
C ARG A 152 14.02 20.26 14.76
N VAL A 153 13.34 19.13 14.65
CA VAL A 153 12.51 18.55 15.71
C VAL A 153 12.97 17.12 15.95
N VAL A 154 13.36 16.81 17.20
CA VAL A 154 13.74 15.46 17.61
C VAL A 154 12.53 14.74 18.19
N GLN A 155 12.26 13.53 17.72
CA GLN A 155 11.15 12.69 18.14
C GLN A 155 11.60 11.23 18.19
N ASN A 156 11.48 10.64 19.39
CA ASN A 156 11.84 9.25 19.63
C ASN A 156 10.58 8.43 19.91
N TYR A 157 10.59 7.17 19.49
CA TYR A 157 9.46 6.27 19.64
C TYR A 157 9.93 4.88 20.09
N GLU A 158 9.05 4.17 20.78
CA GLU A 158 9.21 2.75 21.09
C GLU A 158 8.05 1.98 20.46
N ILE A 159 8.36 0.90 19.74
CA ILE A 159 7.36 0.06 19.10
C ILE A 159 7.65 -1.42 19.37
N VAL A 160 6.56 -2.19 19.51
CA VAL A 160 6.60 -3.65 19.56
C VAL A 160 5.96 -4.16 18.28
N LEU A 161 6.70 -5.00 17.58
CA LEU A 161 6.30 -5.56 16.29
C LEU A 161 5.87 -7.01 16.49
N ASP A 162 4.66 -7.15 17.02
CA ASP A 162 4.01 -8.44 17.19
C ASP A 162 3.40 -8.92 15.89
N ASP A 163 2.67 -8.08 15.15
CA ASP A 163 2.01 -8.46 13.90
C ASP A 163 2.55 -7.68 12.71
N PRO A 164 2.35 -8.19 11.47
CA PRO A 164 2.78 -7.48 10.28
C PRO A 164 2.15 -6.08 10.22
N PRO A 165 2.94 -5.03 9.94
CA PRO A 165 2.43 -3.67 9.85
C PRO A 165 1.62 -3.48 8.57
N MET A 166 0.31 -3.27 8.71
CA MET A 166 -0.62 -3.15 7.58
C MET A 166 -1.17 -1.74 7.42
N ALA A 167 -1.38 -1.32 6.17
CA ALA A 167 -2.26 -0.20 5.84
C ALA A 167 -3.66 -0.76 5.56
N SER A 168 -4.63 -0.38 6.38
CA SER A 168 -6.01 -0.86 6.27
C SER A 168 -7.00 0.28 6.07
N ILE A 169 -8.13 -0.04 5.44
CA ILE A 169 -9.28 0.84 5.27
C ILE A 169 -10.40 0.32 6.17
N LYS A 170 -10.96 1.20 7.00
CA LYS A 170 -12.07 0.83 7.90
C LYS A 170 -13.31 0.47 7.10
N SER A 171 -14.05 -0.54 7.55
CA SER A 171 -15.35 -0.91 7.01
C SER A 171 -16.22 -1.55 8.09
N ASP A 172 -17.51 -1.71 7.81
CA ASP A 172 -18.45 -2.41 8.70
C ASP A 172 -18.08 -3.89 8.91
N ALA A 173 -17.36 -4.51 7.97
CA ALA A 173 -16.85 -5.88 8.12
C ALA A 173 -15.58 -5.95 9.00
N GLY A 174 -14.93 -4.81 9.26
CA GLY A 174 -13.65 -4.70 9.95
C GLY A 174 -12.60 -3.94 9.12
N ASN A 175 -11.37 -3.88 9.63
CA ASN A 175 -10.25 -3.25 8.92
C ASN A 175 -9.80 -4.12 7.73
N ILE A 176 -9.88 -3.57 6.52
CA ILE A 176 -9.54 -4.27 5.28
C ILE A 176 -8.16 -3.85 4.79
N VAL A 177 -7.25 -4.80 4.71
CA VAL A 177 -5.97 -4.66 4.02
C VAL A 177 -6.18 -4.91 2.53
N VAL A 178 -5.77 -3.98 1.69
CA VAL A 178 -5.87 -4.17 0.24
C VAL A 178 -4.64 -4.97 -0.22
N SER A 179 -4.84 -6.12 -0.88
CA SER A 179 -3.71 -6.82 -1.50
C SER A 179 -3.20 -6.08 -2.73
N ARG A 180 -1.93 -6.30 -3.09
CA ARG A 180 -1.35 -5.72 -4.32
C ARG A 180 -2.12 -6.18 -5.56
N HIS A 181 -2.55 -7.44 -5.58
CA HIS A 181 -3.38 -7.98 -6.66
C HIS A 181 -4.73 -7.27 -6.75
N ALA A 182 -5.43 -7.09 -5.63
CA ALA A 182 -6.72 -6.38 -5.61
C ALA A 182 -6.58 -4.94 -6.08
N LEU A 183 -5.56 -4.22 -5.60
CA LEU A 183 -5.29 -2.85 -6.03
C LEU A 183 -5.01 -2.79 -7.55
N ASN A 184 -4.22 -3.74 -8.09
CA ASN A 184 -3.96 -3.80 -9.53
C ASN A 184 -5.23 -4.08 -10.33
N ARG A 185 -6.05 -5.05 -9.89
CA ARG A 185 -7.36 -5.31 -10.50
C ARG A 185 -8.27 -4.10 -10.44
N PHE A 186 -8.19 -3.32 -9.37
CA PHE A 186 -8.95 -2.09 -9.23
C PHE A 186 -8.46 -1.01 -10.23
N VAL A 187 -7.15 -0.84 -10.40
CA VAL A 187 -6.62 0.09 -11.41
C VAL A 187 -7.03 -0.34 -12.83
N GLU A 188 -6.84 -1.62 -13.17
CA GLU A 188 -7.16 -2.19 -14.49
C GLU A 188 -8.64 -2.02 -14.87
N ARG A 189 -9.55 -2.32 -13.93
CA ARG A 189 -10.99 -2.37 -14.21
C ARG A 189 -11.71 -1.05 -14.01
N PHE A 190 -11.17 -0.15 -13.20
CA PHE A 190 -11.93 1.02 -12.73
C PHE A 190 -11.28 2.33 -13.15
N VAL A 191 -9.98 2.52 -12.92
CA VAL A 191 -9.30 3.78 -13.23
C VAL A 191 -9.03 3.90 -14.74
N ALA A 192 -8.60 2.81 -15.38
CA ALA A 192 -8.35 2.81 -16.83
C ALA A 192 -9.64 2.90 -17.65
N ALA A 193 -10.72 2.24 -17.21
CA ALA A 193 -12.01 2.27 -17.89
C ALA A 193 -12.67 3.66 -17.86
N GLU A 194 -12.65 4.35 -16.71
CA GLU A 194 -13.16 5.73 -16.60
C GLU A 194 -12.39 6.71 -17.50
N GLN A 195 -11.07 6.54 -17.64
CA GLN A 195 -10.24 7.41 -18.48
C GLN A 195 -10.49 7.19 -19.98
N ILE A 196 -10.73 5.94 -20.41
CA ILE A 196 -11.11 5.62 -21.79
C ILE A 196 -12.50 6.21 -22.11
N THR A 197 -13.46 6.11 -21.19
CA THR A 197 -14.80 6.70 -21.38
C THR A 197 -14.78 8.23 -21.37
N ALA A 198 -13.85 8.86 -20.64
CA ALA A 198 -13.71 10.33 -20.58
C ALA A 198 -12.92 10.94 -21.76
N GLY A 199 -12.50 10.15 -22.74
CA GLY A 199 -11.81 10.66 -23.95
C GLY A 199 -10.42 11.26 -23.70
N GLN A 200 -9.80 11.00 -22.53
CA GLN A 200 -8.47 11.52 -22.21
C GLN A 200 -7.39 10.61 -22.80
N VAL A 201 -6.47 11.21 -23.57
CA VAL A 201 -5.32 10.53 -24.16
C VAL A 201 -4.39 10.05 -23.02
N LEU A 202 -4.14 8.74 -22.98
CA LEU A 202 -3.43 8.00 -21.92
C LEU A 202 -1.95 8.38 -21.71
N VAL A 203 -1.45 9.44 -22.35
CA VAL A 203 -0.02 9.76 -22.43
C VAL A 203 0.46 10.69 -21.29
N ASP A 204 -0.45 11.42 -20.61
CA ASP A 204 -0.06 12.48 -19.65
C ASP A 204 -0.31 12.20 -18.15
N VAL A 205 -0.78 11.00 -17.74
CA VAL A 205 -0.88 10.69 -16.29
C VAL A 205 -0.32 9.30 -15.93
N PRO A 206 1.01 9.08 -15.97
CA PRO A 206 1.58 7.77 -15.66
C PRO A 206 1.63 7.43 -14.15
N ASP A 207 1.72 8.43 -13.26
CA ASP A 207 2.17 8.25 -11.86
C ASP A 207 1.12 8.55 -10.77
N LEU A 208 -0.16 8.73 -11.11
CA LEU A 208 -1.21 9.00 -10.12
C LEU A 208 -2.34 7.97 -10.08
N LYS A 209 -2.30 6.93 -10.94
CA LYS A 209 -3.40 5.95 -11.02
C LYS A 209 -3.53 5.11 -9.75
N TRP A 210 -2.43 4.84 -9.04
CA TRP A 210 -2.46 4.07 -7.80
C TRP A 210 -2.89 4.94 -6.63
N THR A 211 -2.38 6.18 -6.55
CA THR A 211 -2.89 7.20 -5.62
C THR A 211 -4.41 7.34 -5.79
N ARG A 212 -4.90 7.54 -7.03
CA ARG A 212 -6.33 7.69 -7.32
C ARG A 212 -7.13 6.45 -6.93
N ALA A 213 -6.64 5.25 -7.28
CA ALA A 213 -7.28 3.99 -6.88
C ALA A 213 -7.43 3.88 -5.36
N TRP A 214 -6.35 4.15 -4.61
CA TRP A 214 -6.38 4.10 -3.16
C TRP A 214 -7.38 5.10 -2.57
N ARG A 215 -7.42 6.34 -3.08
CA ARG A 215 -8.41 7.36 -2.66
C ARG A 215 -9.85 6.94 -2.88
N ILE A 216 -10.13 6.34 -4.03
CA ILE A 216 -11.47 5.82 -4.32
C ILE A 216 -11.80 4.71 -3.33
N LEU A 217 -10.89 3.77 -3.08
CA LEU A 217 -11.08 2.70 -2.10
C LEU A 217 -11.32 3.24 -0.68
N GLU A 218 -10.56 4.25 -0.23
CA GLU A 218 -10.77 4.93 1.05
C GLU A 218 -12.18 5.54 1.18
N THR A 219 -12.80 5.89 0.05
CA THR A 219 -14.16 6.46 0.02
C THR A 219 -15.24 5.39 0.01
N ILE A 220 -15.09 4.36 -0.84
CA ILE A 220 -16.17 3.41 -1.12
C ILE A 220 -16.16 2.17 -0.22
N VAL A 221 -15.00 1.74 0.27
CA VAL A 221 -14.91 0.56 1.15
C VAL A 221 -15.66 0.79 2.48
N PRO A 222 -15.55 1.95 3.15
CA PRO A 222 -16.34 2.23 4.35
C PRO A 222 -17.85 2.22 4.12
N GLN A 223 -18.30 2.53 2.91
CA GLN A 223 -19.72 2.57 2.52
C GLN A 223 -20.21 1.23 1.96
N SER A 224 -19.32 0.24 1.83
CA SER A 224 -19.64 -1.06 1.27
C SER A 224 -20.27 -1.97 2.32
N ARG A 225 -21.30 -2.71 1.93
CA ARG A 225 -21.99 -3.66 2.80
C ARG A 225 -21.59 -5.08 2.48
N GLN A 226 -21.49 -5.92 3.50
CA GLN A 226 -21.33 -7.36 3.29
C GLN A 226 -22.56 -7.92 2.59
N VAL A 227 -22.35 -8.76 1.59
CA VAL A 227 -23.41 -9.45 0.84
C VAL A 227 -23.20 -10.96 0.86
N VAL A 228 -24.30 -11.70 0.83
CA VAL A 228 -24.27 -13.16 0.75
C VAL A 228 -23.92 -13.56 -0.67
N ILE A 229 -22.84 -14.33 -0.83
CA ILE A 229 -22.46 -14.90 -2.13
C ILE A 229 -23.50 -15.98 -2.51
N PRO A 230 -24.14 -15.89 -3.69
CA PRO A 230 -25.09 -16.89 -4.14
C PRO A 230 -24.47 -18.28 -4.23
N ARG A 231 -25.24 -19.33 -3.91
CA ARG A 231 -24.77 -20.73 -3.94
C ARG A 231 -24.18 -21.13 -5.31
N SER A 232 -24.73 -20.58 -6.40
CA SER A 232 -24.24 -20.81 -7.77
C SER A 232 -22.82 -20.30 -7.99
N GLU A 233 -22.41 -19.22 -7.33
CA GLU A 233 -21.07 -18.63 -7.46
C GLU A 233 -20.13 -19.07 -6.33
N TRP A 234 -20.67 -19.56 -5.22
CA TRP A 234 -19.90 -19.94 -4.04
C TRP A 234 -18.75 -20.91 -4.36
N GLN A 235 -19.04 -22.00 -5.09
CA GLN A 235 -18.01 -22.99 -5.44
C GLN A 235 -16.86 -22.39 -6.26
N ARG A 236 -17.17 -21.48 -7.20
CA ARG A 236 -16.17 -20.81 -8.02
C ARG A 236 -15.30 -19.87 -7.18
N ILE A 237 -15.93 -19.08 -6.30
CA ILE A 237 -15.22 -18.13 -5.42
C ILE A 237 -14.35 -18.89 -4.43
N VAL A 238 -14.88 -19.91 -3.76
CA VAL A 238 -14.13 -20.72 -2.79
C VAL A 238 -12.97 -21.45 -3.45
N ARG A 239 -13.17 -22.05 -4.64
CA ARG A 239 -12.08 -22.71 -5.38
C ARG A 239 -10.95 -21.73 -5.73
N LYS A 240 -11.27 -20.46 -5.97
CA LYS A 240 -10.31 -19.44 -6.40
C LYS A 240 -9.63 -18.70 -5.25
N TYR A 241 -10.37 -18.44 -4.17
CA TYR A 241 -9.94 -17.53 -3.09
C TYR A 241 -9.92 -18.20 -1.70
N GLY A 242 -10.53 -19.37 -1.52
CA GLY A 242 -10.56 -20.12 -0.26
C GLY A 242 -11.90 -20.06 0.47
N GLN A 243 -12.07 -20.91 1.49
CA GLN A 243 -13.35 -21.07 2.21
C GLN A 243 -13.74 -19.85 3.06
N ASP A 244 -12.76 -19.16 3.65
CA ASP A 244 -13.00 -18.01 4.54
C ASP A 244 -13.14 -16.68 3.77
N THR A 245 -13.93 -16.71 2.71
CA THR A 245 -14.14 -15.58 1.81
C THR A 245 -15.54 -14.98 2.00
N LEU A 246 -15.60 -13.64 2.07
CA LEU A 246 -16.83 -12.85 2.03
C LEU A 246 -16.83 -11.88 0.84
N ALA A 247 -18.01 -11.45 0.44
CA ALA A 247 -18.18 -10.41 -0.56
C ALA A 247 -18.69 -9.13 0.09
N MET A 248 -18.14 -7.99 -0.33
CA MET A 248 -18.63 -6.68 0.02
C MET A 248 -19.07 -5.96 -1.25
N TYR A 249 -20.14 -5.18 -1.14
CA TYR A 249 -20.75 -4.50 -2.26
C TYR A 249 -20.89 -3.01 -1.98
N HIS A 250 -20.39 -2.20 -2.90
CA HIS A 250 -20.65 -0.77 -2.94
C HIS A 250 -21.72 -0.45 -3.96
N ALA A 251 -22.83 0.10 -3.48
CA ALA A 251 -24.04 0.41 -4.22
C ALA A 251 -23.79 1.30 -5.45
N ASP A 252 -23.27 2.51 -5.21
CA ASP A 252 -23.22 3.58 -6.22
C ASP A 252 -22.21 3.30 -7.33
N SER A 253 -21.07 2.72 -6.98
CA SER A 253 -20.05 2.36 -7.96
C SER A 253 -20.29 0.98 -8.59
N MET A 254 -21.23 0.21 -8.04
CA MET A 254 -21.51 -1.19 -8.40
C MET A 254 -20.30 -2.12 -8.22
N ASN A 255 -19.43 -1.82 -7.25
CA ASN A 255 -18.20 -2.59 -7.03
C ASN A 255 -18.47 -3.76 -6.10
N VAL A 256 -17.94 -4.93 -6.43
CA VAL A 256 -17.85 -6.05 -5.50
C VAL A 256 -16.41 -6.34 -5.14
N PHE A 257 -16.13 -6.33 -3.85
CA PHE A 257 -14.84 -6.68 -3.28
C PHE A 257 -14.92 -8.08 -2.68
N ILE A 258 -13.98 -8.93 -3.07
CA ILE A 258 -13.81 -10.23 -2.44
C ILE A 258 -12.76 -10.08 -1.36
N VAL A 259 -13.14 -10.43 -0.14
CA VAL A 259 -12.34 -10.25 1.06
C VAL A 259 -12.16 -11.61 1.71
N LYS A 260 -10.92 -11.96 2.04
CA LYS A 260 -10.56 -13.21 2.70
C LYS A 260 -10.13 -12.93 4.14
N ARG A 261 -10.55 -13.77 5.07
CA ARG A 261 -10.02 -13.74 6.44
C ARG A 261 -8.66 -14.44 6.47
N GLU A 262 -7.65 -13.72 6.93
CA GLU A 262 -6.32 -14.22 7.22
C GLU A 262 -6.04 -14.07 8.72
N TRP A 263 -5.00 -14.74 9.22
CA TRP A 263 -4.62 -14.70 10.65
C TRP A 263 -4.26 -13.28 11.13
N PHE A 264 -3.85 -12.40 10.22
CA PHE A 264 -3.51 -10.99 10.50
C PHE A 264 -4.63 -10.00 10.14
N GLY A 265 -5.82 -10.48 9.75
CA GLY A 265 -6.99 -9.63 9.48
C GLY A 265 -7.70 -9.91 8.15
N LEU A 266 -8.55 -8.97 7.73
CA LEU A 266 -9.30 -9.09 6.49
C LEU A 266 -8.48 -8.55 5.31
N VAL A 267 -8.35 -9.34 4.26
CA VAL A 267 -7.57 -8.99 3.07
C VAL A 267 -8.47 -8.95 1.84
N MET A 268 -8.57 -7.80 1.19
CA MET A 268 -9.19 -7.71 -0.13
C MET A 268 -8.30 -8.43 -1.14
N VAL A 269 -8.79 -9.54 -1.68
CA VAL A 269 -8.07 -10.38 -2.64
C VAL A 269 -8.41 -10.04 -4.09
N THR A 270 -9.58 -9.44 -4.36
CA THR A 270 -9.90 -8.91 -5.70
C THR A 270 -11.03 -7.88 -5.67
N ALA A 271 -11.18 -7.12 -6.76
CA ALA A 271 -12.28 -6.19 -7.00
C ALA A 271 -12.94 -6.46 -8.37
N ILE A 272 -14.27 -6.48 -8.44
CA ILE A 272 -15.11 -6.89 -9.58
C ILE A 272 -16.10 -5.77 -9.92
N ARG A 273 -16.32 -5.47 -11.21
CA ARG A 273 -17.27 -4.44 -11.71
C ARG A 273 -18.31 -4.95 -12.71
N ASP A 274 -17.90 -5.86 -13.59
CA ASP A 274 -18.64 -6.13 -14.84
C ASP A 274 -19.63 -7.29 -14.71
N SER A 275 -19.87 -8.05 -15.78
CA SER A 275 -20.84 -9.17 -15.81
C SER A 275 -20.68 -10.20 -14.68
N ASP A 276 -19.48 -10.34 -14.10
CA ASP A 276 -19.23 -11.17 -12.91
C ASP A 276 -19.88 -10.60 -11.63
N TYR A 277 -20.11 -9.29 -11.53
CA TYR A 277 -20.88 -8.65 -10.44
C TYR A 277 -22.35 -9.11 -10.45
N ASN A 278 -22.98 -9.13 -11.64
CA ASN A 278 -24.38 -9.55 -11.79
C ASN A 278 -24.63 -10.97 -11.27
N ARG A 279 -23.58 -11.79 -11.16
CA ARG A 279 -23.65 -13.14 -10.60
C ARG A 279 -23.56 -13.18 -9.07
N ILE A 280 -22.94 -12.18 -8.45
CA ILE A 280 -22.73 -12.12 -6.98
C ILE A 280 -23.84 -11.31 -6.30
N VAL A 281 -24.34 -10.25 -6.94
CA VAL A 281 -25.45 -9.46 -6.42
C VAL A 281 -26.66 -9.65 -7.34
N PRO A 282 -27.62 -10.51 -6.96
CA PRO A 282 -28.72 -10.89 -7.83
C PRO A 282 -29.79 -9.80 -8.01
N LYS A 283 -29.84 -8.80 -7.12
CA LYS A 283 -30.75 -7.66 -7.22
C LYS A 283 -29.99 -6.42 -7.66
N LEU A 284 -30.05 -6.13 -8.95
CA LEU A 284 -29.44 -4.94 -9.52
C LEU A 284 -30.20 -3.69 -9.04
N PRO A 285 -29.51 -2.64 -8.58
CA PRO A 285 -30.14 -1.34 -8.46
C PRO A 285 -30.65 -0.90 -9.83
N THR A 286 -31.88 -0.38 -9.87
CA THR A 286 -32.49 0.07 -11.11
C THR A 286 -32.29 1.58 -11.24
N TYR A 287 -31.82 2.04 -12.39
CA TYR A 287 -31.78 3.48 -12.68
C TYR A 287 -33.20 3.96 -13.01
N ALA A 288 -33.73 4.91 -12.23
CA ALA A 288 -34.95 5.62 -12.58
C ALA A 288 -34.81 7.11 -12.24
N GLY A 289 -35.13 7.99 -13.20
CA GLY A 289 -35.10 9.44 -12.99
C GLY A 289 -33.72 10.01 -12.61
N GLY A 290 -32.62 9.41 -13.07
CA GLY A 290 -31.26 9.87 -12.75
C GLY A 290 -30.77 9.50 -11.34
N ARG A 291 -31.48 8.63 -10.62
CA ARG A 291 -31.07 8.09 -9.31
C ARG A 291 -30.97 6.57 -9.35
N LEU A 292 -29.99 6.03 -8.63
CA LEU A 292 -29.89 4.60 -8.34
C LEU A 292 -30.98 4.23 -7.33
N ILE A 293 -31.90 3.35 -7.71
CA ILE A 293 -32.91 2.82 -6.79
C ILE A 293 -32.47 1.44 -6.33
N HIS A 294 -32.18 1.32 -5.03
CA HIS A 294 -31.97 0.03 -4.39
C HIS A 294 -33.31 -0.63 -4.13
N GLN A 295 -33.53 -1.81 -4.71
CA GLN A 295 -34.67 -2.63 -4.33
C GLN A 295 -34.44 -3.15 -2.91
N VAL A 296 -35.17 -2.60 -1.95
CA VAL A 296 -35.13 -3.03 -0.54
C VAL A 296 -35.64 -4.46 -0.47
N SER A 297 -34.85 -5.35 0.15
CA SER A 297 -35.29 -6.68 0.58
C SER A 297 -35.95 -6.60 1.94
#